data_AF-A0A7C3YJ69-F1
#
_entry.id   AF-A0A7C3YJ69-F1
#
_cell.length_a   1.000
_cell.length_b   1.000
_cell.length_c   1.000
_cell.angle_alpha   90.00
_cell.angle_beta   90.00
_cell.angle_gamma   90.00
#
_symmetry.space_group_name_H-M   'P 1'
#
loop_
_entity.id
_entity.type
_entity.pdbx_description
1 polymer ?
#
loop_
_entity_poly.entity_id
_entity_poly.type
_entity_poly.pdbx_seq_one_letter_code
_entity_poly.pdbx_strand_id
1 'polypeptide(L)' 'MFIGEYSHTIDEKGRMAIPSKIRRDLGSGAVVTRAIDNCLWVFPKKEWQEL' A
#
# COMPACT_ATOMS: atom_id res chain seq x y z
N MET A 1 3.47 -7.71 -9.01
CA MET A 1 3.68 -8.62 -7.86
C MET A 1 4.40 -7.85 -6.77
N PHE A 2 3.81 -7.74 -5.59
CA PHE A 2 4.37 -6.95 -4.48
C PHE A 2 5.41 -7.77 -3.70
N ILE A 3 6.70 -7.58 -4.00
CA ILE A 3 7.80 -8.22 -3.29
C ILE A 3 8.86 -7.19 -2.90
N GLY A 4 9.41 -7.37 -1.70
CA GLY A 4 10.51 -6.60 -1.16
C GLY A 4 10.11 -5.91 0.14
N GLU A 5 11.12 -5.42 0.85
CA GLU A 5 10.98 -4.72 2.11
C GLU A 5 11.57 -3.31 1.94
N TYR A 6 10.84 -2.30 2.43
CA TYR A 6 11.18 -0.90 2.23
C TYR A 6 10.96 -0.14 3.53
N SER A 7 12.00 0.51 4.04
CA SER A 7 11.89 1.40 5.20
C SER A 7 11.56 2.81 4.75
N HIS A 8 10.45 3.36 5.24
CA HIS A 8 10.02 4.73 4.97
C HIS A 8 9.57 5.42 6.26
N THR A 9 9.83 6.72 6.33
CA THR A 9 9.34 7.57 7.41
C THR A 9 7.92 8.05 7.08
N ILE A 10 7.11 8.22 8.12
CA ILE A 10 5.80 8.87 8.03
C ILE A 10 6.00 10.38 8.16
N ASP A 11 5.41 11.15 7.25
CA ASP A 11 5.47 12.60 7.33
C ASP A 11 4.54 13.16 8.43
N GLU A 12 4.65 14.46 8.71
CA GLU A 12 3.84 15.15 9.72
C GLU A 12 2.33 15.07 9.48
N LYS A 13 1.90 14.73 8.26
CA LYS A 13 0.50 14.58 7.86
C LYS A 13 0.03 13.12 7.88
N GLY A 14 0.85 12.20 8.40
CA GLY A 14 0.52 10.78 8.45
C GLY A 14 0.64 10.07 7.10
N ARG A 15 1.39 10.63 6.13
CA ARG A 15 1.55 10.04 4.80
C ARG A 15 2.88 9.32 4.69
N MET A 16 2.89 8.26 3.89
CA MET A 16 4.07 7.50 3.51
C MET A 16 4.20 7.48 1.99
N ALA A 17 5.40 7.71 1.47
CA ALA A 17 5.64 7.56 0.05
C ALA A 17 5.69 6.08 -0.33
N ILE A 18 4.90 5.66 -1.32
CA ILE A 18 4.98 4.31 -1.87
C ILE A 18 6.28 4.15 -2.67
N PRO A 19 7.03 3.05 -2.48
CA PRO A 19 8.22 2.72 -3.28
C PRO A 19 7.95 2.74 -4.78
N SER A 20 8.86 3.32 -5.57
CA SER A 20 8.69 3.46 -7.02
C SER A 20 8.43 2.13 -7.75
N LYS A 21 9.05 1.04 -7.28
CA LYS A 21 8.86 -0.32 -7.80
C LYS A 21 7.43 -0.86 -7.63
N ILE A 22 6.71 -0.39 -6.61
CA ILE A 22 5.34 -0.82 -6.26
C ILE A 22 4.29 0.07 -6.93
N ARG A 23 4.62 1.34 -7.22
CA ARG A 23 3.64 2.33 -7.75
C ARG A 23 2.93 1.87 -9.03
N ARG A 24 3.63 1.19 -9.93
CA ARG A 24 3.05 0.73 -11.21
C ARG A 24 1.93 -0.28 -10.98
N ASP A 25 2.11 -1.15 -10.00
CA ASP A 25 1.19 -2.25 -9.72
C ASP A 25 -0.05 -1.79 -8.94
N LEU A 26 0.03 -0.68 -8.17
CA LEU A 26 -1.14 -0.07 -7.51
C LEU A 26 -2.01 0.76 -8.47
N GLY A 27 -1.49 1.17 -9.63
CA GLY A 27 -2.24 1.93 -10.63
C GLY A 27 -2.75 3.28 -10.13
N SER A 28 -4.01 3.60 -10.44
CA SER A 28 -4.64 4.90 -10.13
C SER A 28 -5.31 4.99 -8.76
N GLY A 29 -5.35 3.90 -7.99
CA GLY A 29 -5.98 3.90 -6.68
C GLY A 29 -5.77 2.60 -5.92
N ALA A 30 -5.75 2.72 -4.60
CA ALA A 30 -5.57 1.61 -3.68
C ALA A 30 -6.59 1.68 -2.53
N VAL A 31 -6.86 0.54 -1.93
CA VAL A 31 -7.67 0.41 -0.72
C VAL A 31 -6.74 0.01 0.42
N VAL A 32 -6.86 0.70 1.56
CA VAL A 32 -6.09 0.41 2.77
C VAL A 32 -7.03 -0.17 3.82
N THR A 33 -6.65 -1.30 4.41
CA THR A 33 -7.41 -1.96 5.47
C THR A 33 -6.54 -2.23 6.70
N ARG A 34 -7.20 -2.40 7.85
CA ARG A 34 -6.55 -2.89 9.06
C ARG A 34 -6.23 -4.38 8.92
N ALA A 35 -5.02 -4.76 9.29
CA ALA A 35 -4.57 -6.14 9.34
C ALA A 35 -4.29 -6.58 10.79
N ILE A 36 -3.71 -7.76 10.93
CA ILE A 36 -3.27 -8.34 12.20
C ILE A 36 -2.02 -7.58 12.69
N ASP A 37 -1.73 -7.64 13.99
CA ASP A 37 -0.48 -7.15 14.59
C ASP A 37 -0.17 -5.67 14.30
N ASN A 38 -1.19 -4.80 14.43
CA ASN A 38 -1.09 -3.35 14.19
C ASN A 38 -0.54 -2.97 12.80
N CYS A 39 -0.71 -3.87 11.82
CA CYS A 39 -0.30 -3.61 10.45
C CYS A 39 -1.46 -3.08 9.60
N LEU A 40 -1.10 -2.50 8.46
CA LEU A 40 -2.03 -2.12 7.41
C LEU A 40 -1.76 -2.97 6.16
N TRP A 41 -2.81 -3.38 5.49
CA TRP A 41 -2.73 -3.99 4.17
C TRP A 41 -3.18 -3.00 3.10
N VAL A 42 -2.57 -3.09 1.93
CA VAL A 42 -2.86 -2.24 0.79
C VAL A 42 -3.15 -3.13 -0.41
N PHE A 43 -4.31 -2.91 -1.03
CA PHE A 43 -4.75 -3.65 -2.20
C PHE A 43 -4.94 -2.72 -3.40
N PRO A 44 -4.61 -3.14 -4.63
CA PRO A 44 -5.06 -2.45 -5.83
C PRO A 44 -6.57 -2.35 -5.83
N LYS A 45 -7.11 -1.20 -6.25
CA LYS A 45 -8.57 -0.98 -6.26
C LYS A 45 -9.30 -2.02 -7.10
N LYS A 46 -8.70 -2.48 -8.20
CA LYS A 46 -9.28 -3.51 -9.08
C LYS A 46 -9.44 -4.84 -8.35
N GLU A 47 -8.40 -5.33 -7.68
CA GLU A 47 -8.44 -6.61 -6.96
C GLU A 47 -9.43 -6.55 -5.79
N TRP A 48 -9.50 -5.42 -5.08
CA TRP A 48 -10.47 -5.24 -4.01
C TRP A 48 -11.93 -5.35 -4.48
N GLN A 49 -12.24 -4.97 -5.72
CA GLN A 49 -13.59 -5.07 -6.27
C GLN A 49 -13.99 -6.51 -6.64
N GLU A 50 -13.03 -7.43 -6.73
CA GLU A 50 -13.23 -8.83 -7.10
C GLU A 50 -13.30 -9.75 -5.85
N LEU A 51 -13.03 -9.21 -4.65
CA LEU A 51 -13.13 -9.89 -3.35
C LEU A 51 -14.53 -9.72 -2.73
#